data_AF-A0A6A4NRH2-F1
#
_entry.id   AF-A0A6A4NRH2-F1
#
_cell.length_a   1.000
_cell.length_b   1.000
_cell.length_c   1.000
_cell.angle_alpha   90.00
_cell.angle_beta   90.00
_cell.angle_gamma   90.00
#
_symmetry.space_group_name_H-M   'P 1'
#
loop_
_entity.id
_entity.type
_entity.pdbx_description
1 polymer ?
#
loop_
_entity_poly.entity_id
_entity_poly.type
_entity_poly.pdbx_seq_one_letter_code
_entity_poly.pdbx_strand_id
1 'polypeptide(L)'
;MDFLKKWIDIHTKDSITILKKPLIVEEFGRIIKVEDIEQRDSFLTNVYSYIYEGTKNSSGGLAGAMIWQIMSEGMESYYDGYQLVLSQSPSTTKIISDQSARMVALELPVPTQN
;
A
#
# COMPACT_ATOMS: atom_id res chain seq x y z
N MET A 1 8.15 9.92 6.28
CA MET A 1 6.97 9.11 6.62
C MET A 1 5.93 9.86 7.46
N ASP A 2 6.33 10.81 8.31
CA ASP A 2 5.41 11.47 9.27
C ASP A 2 4.19 12.13 8.64
N PHE A 3 4.37 12.83 7.52
CA PHE A 3 3.24 13.40 6.76
C PHE A 3 2.23 12.33 6.37
N LEU A 4 2.69 11.26 5.72
CA LEU A 4 1.82 10.20 5.23
C LEU A 4 1.10 9.46 6.35
N LYS A 5 1.78 9.21 7.48
CA LYS A 5 1.14 8.59 8.66
C LYS A 5 0.00 9.47 9.20
N LYS A 6 0.27 10.75 9.44
CA LYS A 6 -0.75 11.71 9.90
C LYS A 6 -1.90 11.85 8.89
N TRP A 7 -1.58 11.86 7.60
CA TRP A 7 -2.57 11.90 6.53
C TRP A 7 -3.51 10.68 6.60
N ILE A 8 -2.96 9.48 6.65
CA ILE A 8 -3.73 8.24 6.77
C ILE A 8 -4.57 8.23 8.05
N ASP A 9 -4.02 8.65 9.19
CA ASP A 9 -4.72 8.62 10.48
C ASP A 9 -5.95 9.53 10.50
N ILE A 10 -5.81 10.76 10.02
CA ILE A 10 -6.89 11.73 10.00
C ILE A 10 -8.00 11.27 9.05
N HIS A 11 -7.66 10.78 7.86
CA HIS A 11 -8.65 10.27 6.90
C HIS A 11 -9.33 9.00 7.41
N THR A 12 -8.58 8.10 8.05
CA THR A 12 -9.15 6.89 8.67
C THR A 12 -10.14 7.26 9.77
N LYS A 13 -9.81 8.25 10.60
CA LYS A 13 -10.72 8.75 11.65
C LYS A 13 -12.02 9.28 11.06
N ASP A 14 -11.96 10.08 10.00
CA ASP A 14 -13.16 10.61 9.34
C ASP A 14 -13.97 9.49 8.67
N SER A 15 -13.29 8.51 8.09
CA SER A 15 -13.89 7.30 7.51
C SER A 15 -14.74 6.53 8.52
N ILE A 16 -14.21 6.34 9.73
CA ILE A 16 -14.88 5.62 10.82
C ILE A 16 -16.00 6.46 11.44
N THR A 17 -15.70 7.72 11.79
CA THR A 17 -16.55 8.50 12.70
C THR A 17 -17.61 9.34 11.99
N ILE A 18 -17.32 9.82 10.77
CA ILE A 18 -18.20 10.72 10.02
C ILE A 18 -18.90 9.92 8.91
N LEU A 19 -18.12 9.33 8.00
CA LEU A 19 -18.64 8.75 6.77
C LEU A 19 -19.20 7.34 6.98
N LYS A 20 -18.66 6.59 7.95
CA LYS A 20 -18.99 5.18 8.21
C LYS A 20 -18.81 4.32 6.95
N LYS A 21 -17.72 4.56 6.23
CA LYS A 21 -17.33 3.84 5.02
C LYS A 21 -15.88 3.38 5.13
N PRO A 22 -15.47 2.32 4.42
CA PRO A 22 -14.06 1.96 4.33
C PRO A 22 -13.25 2.99 3.54
N LEU A 23 -11.99 3.18 3.94
CA LEU A 23 -10.98 3.97 3.25
C LEU A 23 -9.98 3.05 2.55
N ILE A 24 -9.67 3.34 1.30
CA ILE A 24 -8.55 2.75 0.57
C ILE A 24 -7.59 3.89 0.20
N VAL A 25 -6.29 3.68 0.43
CA VAL A 25 -5.25 4.59 -0.08
C VAL A 25 -4.99 4.22 -1.54
N GLU A 26 -5.77 4.79 -2.45
CA GLU A 26 -5.77 4.36 -3.86
C GLU A 26 -4.52 4.77 -4.64
N GLU A 27 -3.77 5.77 -4.17
CA GLU A 27 -2.50 6.14 -4.78
C GLU A 27 -1.46 6.48 -3.71
N PHE A 28 -0.31 5.84 -3.83
CA PHE A 28 0.93 6.25 -3.20
C PHE A 28 2.10 5.80 -4.06
N GLY A 29 3.26 6.41 -3.87
CA GLY A 29 4.45 6.04 -4.62
C GLY A 29 5.64 6.91 -4.24
N ARG A 30 6.80 6.60 -4.81
CA ARG A 30 8.02 7.39 -4.66
C ARG A 30 8.70 7.49 -6.01
N ILE A 31 9.13 8.69 -6.39
CA ILE A 31 9.91 8.91 -7.62
C ILE A 31 11.21 8.12 -7.53
N ILE A 32 11.50 7.36 -8.58
CA ILE A 32 12.70 6.54 -8.69
C ILE A 32 13.75 7.34 -9.47
N LYS A 33 14.84 7.72 -8.79
CA LYS A 33 16.11 7.97 -9.48
C LYS A 33 16.84 6.64 -9.56
N VAL A 34 17.53 6.35 -10.66
CA VAL A 34 18.12 5.04 -11.01
C VAL A 34 18.96 4.41 -9.88
N GLU A 35 19.50 5.22 -8.97
CA GLU A 35 20.35 4.83 -7.85
C GLU A 35 19.58 4.49 -6.55
N ASP A 36 18.24 4.51 -6.56
CA ASP A 36 17.43 4.61 -5.33
C ASP A 36 16.51 3.41 -5.00
N ILE A 37 16.83 2.21 -5.50
CA ILE A 37 16.01 1.00 -5.27
C ILE A 37 15.84 0.69 -3.78
N GLU A 38 16.90 0.82 -2.98
CA GLU A 38 16.83 0.55 -1.54
C GLU A 38 15.91 1.54 -0.80
N GLN A 39 15.94 2.83 -1.16
CA GLN A 39 15.05 3.80 -0.51
C GLN A 39 13.60 3.62 -0.98
N ARG A 40 13.38 3.20 -2.24
CA ARG A 40 12.05 2.77 -2.70
C ARG A 40 11.57 1.60 -1.85
N ASP A 41 12.35 0.54 -1.72
CA ASP A 41 11.96 -0.67 -1.00
C ASP A 41 11.71 -0.38 0.49
N SER A 42 12.57 0.44 1.10
CA SER A 42 12.38 0.93 2.47
C SER A 42 11.09 1.75 2.60
N PHE A 43 10.82 2.66 1.66
CA PHE A 43 9.59 3.44 1.65
C PHE A 43 8.36 2.55 1.54
N LEU A 44 8.32 1.64 0.56
CA LEU A 44 7.20 0.73 0.34
C LEU A 44 6.96 -0.19 1.54
N THR A 45 8.02 -0.76 2.11
CA THR A 45 7.95 -1.59 3.32
C THR A 45 7.31 -0.82 4.48
N ASN A 46 7.71 0.44 4.66
CA ASN A 46 7.17 1.30 5.71
C ASN A 46 5.69 1.66 5.48
N VAL A 47 5.31 2.01 4.24
CA VAL A 47 3.91 2.31 3.90
C VAL A 47 3.02 1.08 4.09
N TYR A 48 3.40 -0.05 3.51
CA TYR A 48 2.62 -1.28 3.60
C TYR A 48 2.49 -1.81 5.01
N SER A 49 3.56 -1.75 5.81
CA SER A 49 3.48 -2.13 7.22
C SER A 49 2.55 -1.21 8.01
N TYR A 50 2.57 0.09 7.73
CA TYR A 50 1.65 1.04 8.36
C TYR A 50 0.19 0.76 8.00
N ILE A 51 -0.09 0.51 6.72
CA ILE A 51 -1.44 0.21 6.24
C ILE A 51 -1.94 -1.13 6.77
N TYR A 52 -1.07 -2.14 6.83
CA TYR A 52 -1.43 -3.43 7.43
C TYR A 52 -1.84 -3.27 8.90
N GLU A 53 -1.02 -2.60 9.71
CA GLU A 53 -1.35 -2.38 11.12
C GLU A 53 -2.60 -1.52 11.28
N GLY A 54 -2.78 -0.48 10.45
CA GLY A 54 -4.00 0.32 10.43
C GLY A 54 -5.23 -0.51 10.06
N THR A 55 -5.14 -1.36 9.05
CA THR A 55 -6.25 -2.23 8.62
C THR A 55 -6.63 -3.22 9.71
N LYS A 56 -5.63 -3.88 10.30
CA LYS A 56 -5.80 -4.81 11.41
C LYS A 56 -6.48 -4.17 12.63
N ASN A 57 -6.19 -2.91 12.93
CA ASN A 57 -6.63 -2.25 14.16
C ASN A 57 -7.85 -1.33 14.01
N SER A 58 -8.21 -0.91 12.79
CA SER A 58 -9.23 0.14 12.57
C SER A 58 -10.69 -0.35 12.48
N SER A 59 -10.95 -1.64 12.71
CA SER A 59 -12.29 -2.25 12.68
C SER A 59 -13.12 -1.88 11.43
N GLY A 60 -12.49 -1.85 10.26
CA GLY A 60 -13.13 -1.54 8.98
C GLY A 60 -13.00 -0.08 8.52
N GLY A 61 -12.22 0.74 9.22
CA GLY A 61 -11.89 2.11 8.82
C GLY A 61 -10.93 2.17 7.63
N LEU A 62 -9.74 1.58 7.77
CA LEU A 62 -8.75 1.45 6.70
C LEU A 62 -8.84 0.04 6.13
N ALA A 63 -8.88 -0.09 4.80
CA ALA A 63 -9.13 -1.36 4.12
C ALA A 63 -7.99 -1.80 3.18
N GLY A 64 -7.06 -0.91 2.84
CA GLY A 64 -5.93 -1.28 1.99
C GLY A 64 -5.29 -0.11 1.25
N ALA A 65 -4.51 -0.46 0.23
CA ALA A 65 -3.77 0.50 -0.60
C ALA A 65 -3.54 -0.01 -2.02
N MET A 66 -3.33 0.91 -2.95
CA MET A 66 -2.89 0.64 -4.32
C MET A 66 -1.64 1.47 -4.63
N ILE A 67 -0.62 0.81 -5.18
CA ILE A 67 0.65 1.43 -5.55
C ILE A 67 0.52 2.11 -6.92
N TRP A 68 1.01 3.34 -7.01
CA TRP A 68 1.20 4.05 -8.27
C TRP A 68 2.67 3.93 -8.70
N GLN A 69 3.00 3.33 -9.85
CA GLN A 69 2.11 2.51 -10.69
C GLN A 69 2.87 1.33 -11.28
N ILE A 70 2.18 0.23 -11.53
CA ILE A 70 2.76 -0.95 -12.17
C ILE A 70 2.71 -0.77 -13.68
N MET A 71 3.84 -1.04 -14.34
CA MET A 71 3.99 -0.99 -15.78
C MET A 71 4.49 -2.34 -16.30
N SER A 72 4.21 -2.61 -17.58
CA SER A 72 4.77 -3.77 -18.28
C SER A 72 6.06 -3.40 -19.00
N GLU A 73 6.86 -4.41 -19.38
CA GLU A 73 8.04 -4.21 -20.22
C GLU A 73 7.67 -3.55 -21.56
N GLY A 74 8.53 -2.67 -22.09
CA GLY A 74 8.29 -1.98 -23.36
C GLY A 74 7.38 -0.75 -23.26
N MET A 75 7.02 -0.31 -22.04
CA MET A 75 6.17 0.85 -21.79
C MET A 75 6.96 2.13 -21.43
N GLU A 76 8.24 2.21 -21.77
CA GLU A 76 9.14 3.29 -21.32
C GLU A 76 8.63 4.69 -21.71
N SER A 77 7.92 4.80 -22.83
CA SER A 77 7.31 6.08 -23.28
C SER A 77 6.20 6.62 -22.36
N TYR A 78 5.68 5.81 -21.44
CA TYR A 78 4.64 6.18 -20.48
C TYR A 78 5.18 6.43 -19.06
N TYR A 79 6.50 6.34 -18.88
CA TYR A 79 7.12 6.50 -17.56
C TYR A 79 6.95 7.93 -17.05
N ASP A 80 6.38 8.06 -15.86
CA ASP A 80 6.13 9.32 -15.16
C ASP A 80 7.08 9.54 -13.96
N GLY A 81 8.02 8.61 -13.75
CA GLY A 81 8.97 8.59 -12.64
C GLY A 81 8.56 7.66 -11.49
N TYR A 82 7.34 7.12 -11.49
CA TYR A 82 6.81 6.22 -10.46
C TYR A 82 6.65 4.77 -10.93
N GLN A 83 6.95 4.50 -12.21
CA GLN A 83 6.79 3.19 -12.82
C GLN A 83 7.51 2.07 -12.03
N LEU A 84 6.82 0.94 -11.90
CA LEU A 84 7.35 -0.31 -11.39
C LEU A 84 7.13 -1.40 -12.42
N VAL A 85 8.20 -1.81 -13.08
CA VAL A 85 8.19 -3.03 -13.90
C VAL A 85 8.58 -4.21 -13.01
N LEU A 86 7.61 -5.06 -12.67
CA LEU A 86 7.77 -6.10 -11.66
C LEU A 86 8.89 -7.10 -11.98
N SER A 87 9.04 -7.46 -13.26
CA SER A 87 10.11 -8.37 -13.73
C SER A 87 11.51 -7.77 -13.59
N GLN A 88 11.62 -6.44 -13.57
CA GLN A 88 12.90 -5.71 -13.46
C GLN A 88 13.21 -5.29 -12.01
N SER A 89 12.30 -5.50 -11.06
CA SER A 89 12.43 -5.07 -9.65
C SER A 89 12.05 -6.19 -8.68
N PRO A 90 12.80 -7.31 -8.64
CA PRO A 90 12.42 -8.50 -7.87
C PRO A 90 12.27 -8.24 -6.36
N SER A 91 13.11 -7.37 -5.78
CA SER A 91 13.01 -7.00 -4.36
C SER A 91 11.70 -6.29 -4.04
N THR A 92 11.32 -5.32 -4.86
CA THR A 92 10.04 -4.59 -4.75
C THR A 92 8.85 -5.49 -5.00
N THR A 93 8.93 -6.36 -6.02
CA THR A 93 7.90 -7.35 -6.32
C THR A 93 7.66 -8.26 -5.12
N LYS A 94 8.73 -8.66 -4.42
CA LYS A 94 8.61 -9.43 -3.18
C LYS A 94 7.87 -8.65 -2.09
N ILE A 95 8.21 -7.37 -1.88
CA ILE A 95 7.54 -6.52 -0.88
C ILE A 95 6.02 -6.40 -1.17
N ILE A 96 5.64 -6.18 -2.42
CA ILE A 96 4.23 -6.08 -2.84
C ILE A 96 3.51 -7.42 -2.62
N SER A 97 4.14 -8.54 -3.02
CA SER A 97 3.58 -9.88 -2.84
C SER A 97 3.41 -10.25 -1.37
N ASP A 98 4.44 -10.01 -0.54
CA ASP A 98 4.40 -10.27 0.90
C ASP A 98 3.29 -9.45 1.57
N GLN A 99 3.13 -8.17 1.21
CA GLN A 99 2.04 -7.35 1.72
C GLN A 99 0.68 -7.91 1.29
N SER A 100 0.53 -8.29 0.02
CA SER A 100 -0.74 -8.82 -0.50
C SER A 100 -1.15 -10.08 0.27
N ALA A 101 -0.19 -10.99 0.52
CA ALA A 101 -0.41 -12.17 1.33
C ALA A 101 -0.78 -11.85 2.79
N ARG A 102 -0.14 -10.84 3.41
CA ARG A 102 -0.48 -10.37 4.76
C ARG A 102 -1.92 -9.84 4.83
N MET A 103 -2.36 -9.09 3.82
CA MET A 103 -3.72 -8.55 3.78
C MET A 103 -4.76 -9.65 3.63
N VAL A 104 -4.54 -10.64 2.76
CA VAL A 104 -5.41 -11.83 2.64
C VAL A 104 -5.52 -12.58 3.97
N ALA A 105 -4.41 -12.70 4.72
CA ALA A 105 -4.43 -13.36 6.03
C ALA A 105 -5.27 -12.62 7.09
N LEU A 106 -5.58 -11.33 6.90
CA LEU A 106 -6.53 -10.60 7.76
C LEU A 106 -8.00 -10.98 7.48
N GLU A 107 -8.30 -11.59 6.32
CA GLU A 107 -9.67 -11.93 5.91
C GLU A 107 -10.20 -13.25 6.54
N LEU A 108 -9.37 -14.02 7.27
CA LEU A 108 -9.78 -15.31 7.86
C LEU A 108 -9.72 -15.32 9.40
N PRO A 109 -10.77 -15.77 10.16
CA PRO A 109 -12.15 -16.09 9.77
C PRO A 109 -13.22 -15.22 10.46
N VAL A 110 -14.31 -14.91 9.74
CA VAL A 110 -15.62 -14.67 10.38
C VAL A 110 -15.99 -15.95 11.13
N PRO A 111 -16.18 -15.95 12.45
CA PRO A 111 -16.75 -17.10 13.14
C PRO A 111 -18.11 -17.38 12.51
N THR A 112 -18.31 -18.59 11.97
CA THR A 112 -19.67 -19.06 11.69
C THR A 112 -20.43 -19.02 13.02
N GLN A 113 -21.35 -18.06 13.13
CA GLN A 113 -22.43 -18.19 14.10
C GLN A 113 -23.33 -19.32 13.62
N ASN A 114 -23.18 -20.49 14.24
CA ASN A 114 -24.22 -21.44 14.68
C ASN A 114 -23.67 -22.88 14.73
#